data_AF-A0A6N9R792-F1
#
_entry.id   AF-A0A6N9R792-F1
#
_cell.length_a   1.000
_cell.length_b   1.000
_cell.length_c   1.000
_cell.angle_alpha   90.00
_cell.angle_beta   90.00
_cell.angle_gamma   90.00
#
_symmetry.space_group_name_H-M   'P 1'
#
loop_
_entity.id
_entity.type
_entity.pdbx_description
1 polymer ?
#
loop_
_entity_poly.entity_id
_entity_poly.type
_entity_poly.pdbx_seq_one_letter_code
_entity_poly.pdbx_strand_id
1 'polypeptide(L)'
;MTEAANEAPKIEWQRLLAVVASLRPTIGFTAPDAAETNQRIAFVEAQLQLILADIVKLQKENSALKEQRAKMQLGGTSQQQSAEFVEHRGALFKRLPSGGYLDSPTCPVCHSAMSAFHELFPFECGKPSCGQKAGFKGEDLKRVMSELPPNPVTPRARLVE
;
A
#
# COMPACT_ATOMS: atom_id res chain seq x y z
N MET A 1 -56.24 -50.16 2.03
CA MET A 1 -55.30 -49.02 2.12
C MET A 1 -54.75 -49.04 3.53
N THR A 2 -53.50 -49.46 3.67
CA THR A 2 -52.83 -49.71 4.96
C THR A 2 -51.99 -48.49 5.35
N GLU A 3 -52.50 -47.66 6.26
CA GLU A 3 -51.69 -46.66 6.96
C GLU A 3 -50.93 -47.36 8.09
N ALA A 4 -49.71 -47.81 7.79
CA ALA A 4 -48.73 -48.16 8.81
C ALA A 4 -48.19 -46.84 9.39
N ALA A 5 -48.78 -46.40 10.51
CA ALA A 5 -48.26 -45.31 11.32
C ALA A 5 -46.85 -45.68 11.79
N ASN A 6 -45.87 -44.97 11.27
CA ASN A 6 -44.46 -45.10 11.60
C ASN A 6 -44.20 -44.39 12.94
N GLU A 7 -44.52 -45.04 14.05
CA GLU A 7 -44.17 -44.57 15.39
C GLU A 7 -42.68 -44.81 15.63
N ALA A 8 -41.89 -43.73 15.57
CA ALA A 8 -40.49 -43.78 15.97
C ALA A 8 -40.38 -44.20 17.45
N PRO A 9 -39.47 -45.11 17.80
CA PRO A 9 -39.36 -45.59 19.18
C PRO A 9 -39.03 -44.43 20.11
N LYS A 10 -39.86 -44.22 21.15
CA LYS A 10 -39.57 -43.30 22.25
C LYS A 10 -38.31 -43.78 22.96
N ILE A 11 -37.18 -43.20 22.59
CA ILE A 11 -35.91 -43.44 23.27
C ILE A 11 -36.07 -42.91 24.70
N GLU A 12 -36.08 -43.80 25.69
CA GLU A 12 -35.98 -43.43 27.09
C GLU A 12 -34.57 -42.90 27.35
N TRP A 13 -34.41 -41.58 27.18
CA TRP A 13 -33.17 -40.85 27.44
C TRP A 13 -32.59 -41.15 28.82
N GLN A 14 -33.43 -41.47 29.81
CA GLN A 14 -32.98 -41.87 31.14
C GLN A 14 -32.21 -43.20 31.15
N ARG A 15 -32.58 -44.18 30.32
CA ARG A 15 -31.82 -45.44 30.19
C ARG A 15 -30.48 -45.22 29.50
N LEU A 16 -30.45 -44.38 28.47
CA LEU A 16 -29.19 -44.01 27.80
C LEU A 16 -28.25 -43.27 28.75
N LEU A 17 -28.75 -42.33 29.54
CA LEU A 17 -27.95 -41.63 30.55
C LEU A 17 -27.40 -42.59 31.62
N ALA A 18 -28.19 -43.57 32.07
CA ALA A 18 -27.74 -44.58 33.01
C ALA A 18 -26.63 -45.49 32.45
N VAL A 19 -26.74 -45.88 31.17
CA VAL A 19 -25.71 -46.67 30.46
C VAL A 19 -24.44 -45.86 30.26
N VAL A 20 -24.54 -44.59 29.89
CA VAL A 20 -23.37 -43.71 29.74
C VAL A 20 -22.68 -43.47 31.09
N ALA A 21 -23.45 -43.31 32.17
CA ALA A 21 -22.92 -43.15 33.52
C ALA A 21 -22.20 -44.43 34.02
N SER A 22 -22.72 -45.62 33.71
CA SER A 22 -22.12 -46.89 34.13
C SER A 22 -20.85 -47.25 33.33
N LEU A 23 -20.74 -46.77 32.09
CA LEU A 23 -19.55 -46.98 31.25
C LEU A 23 -18.42 -45.97 31.53
N ARG A 24 -18.72 -44.84 32.18
CA ARG A 24 -17.76 -43.76 32.49
C ARG A 24 -16.49 -44.23 33.23
N PRO A 25 -16.55 -45.08 34.28
CA PRO A 25 -15.35 -45.58 34.93
C PRO A 25 -14.57 -46.60 34.09
N THR A 26 -15.24 -47.32 33.18
CA THR A 26 -14.64 -48.38 32.34
C THR A 26 -13.80 -47.82 31.18
N ILE A 27 -14.12 -46.61 30.72
CA ILE A 27 -13.45 -45.96 29.58
C ILE A 27 -12.31 -45.03 30.04
N GLY A 28 -12.00 -44.97 31.34
CA GLY A 28 -10.97 -44.09 31.88
C GLY A 28 -11.25 -42.60 31.67
N PHE A 29 -12.51 -42.22 31.43
CA PHE A 29 -12.90 -40.83 31.27
C PHE A 29 -13.08 -40.19 32.64
N THR A 30 -11.95 -39.94 33.32
CA THR A 30 -11.94 -39.07 34.50
C THR A 30 -12.24 -37.65 34.03
N ALA A 31 -13.19 -36.98 34.69
CA ALA A 31 -13.38 -35.55 34.47
C ALA A 31 -12.01 -34.86 34.66
N PRO A 32 -11.59 -33.99 33.73
CA PRO A 32 -10.32 -33.28 33.88
C PRO A 32 -10.33 -32.56 35.23
N ASP A 33 -9.20 -32.57 35.93
CA ASP A 33 -9.08 -31.90 37.22
C ASP A 33 -9.46 -30.43 37.04
N ALA A 34 -10.51 -30.00 37.75
CA ALA A 34 -11.04 -28.65 37.66
C ALA A 34 -9.94 -27.60 37.94
N ALA A 35 -8.96 -27.93 38.78
CA ALA A 35 -7.81 -27.08 39.05
C ALA A 35 -6.90 -26.92 37.82
N GLU A 36 -6.60 -28.02 37.11
CA GLU A 36 -5.78 -28.00 35.91
C GLU A 36 -6.46 -27.24 34.77
N THR A 37 -7.77 -27.43 34.57
CA THR A 37 -8.52 -26.68 33.55
C THR A 37 -8.56 -25.19 33.87
N ASN A 38 -8.72 -24.82 35.15
CA ASN A 38 -8.73 -23.42 35.55
C ASN A 38 -7.36 -22.76 35.38
N GLN A 39 -6.26 -23.49 35.64
CA GLN A 39 -4.91 -23.00 35.37
C GLN A 39 -4.67 -22.77 33.87
N ARG A 40 -5.14 -23.68 33.01
CA ARG A 40 -5.03 -23.53 31.56
C ARG A 40 -5.86 -22.35 31.05
N ILE A 41 -7.07 -22.15 31.58
CA ILE A 41 -7.92 -21.00 31.25
C ILE A 41 -7.22 -19.70 31.64
N ALA A 42 -6.74 -19.58 32.88
CA ALA A 42 -6.04 -18.38 33.36
C ALA A 42 -4.78 -18.08 32.54
N PHE A 43 -4.03 -19.10 32.13
CA PHE A 43 -2.87 -18.93 31.26
C PHE A 43 -3.25 -18.39 29.88
N VAL A 44 -4.29 -18.96 29.26
CA VAL A 44 -4.78 -18.50 27.95
C VAL A 44 -5.31 -17.07 28.04
N GLU A 45 -6.05 -16.73 29.10
CA GLU A 45 -6.55 -15.37 29.34
C GLU A 45 -5.40 -14.36 29.47
N ALA A 46 -4.33 -14.70 30.21
CA ALA A 46 -3.15 -13.86 30.33
C ALA A 46 -2.43 -13.65 28.99
N GLN A 47 -2.28 -14.71 28.18
CA GLN A 47 -1.72 -14.62 26.84
C GLN A 47 -2.57 -13.74 25.92
N LEU A 48 -3.89 -13.86 26.01
CA LEU A 48 -4.83 -13.09 25.21
C LEU A 48 -4.76 -11.60 25.55
N GLN A 49 -4.63 -11.25 26.83
CA GLN A 49 -4.44 -9.87 27.27
C GLN A 49 -3.14 -9.26 26.74
N LEU A 50 -2.03 -10.02 26.76
CA LEU A 50 -0.75 -9.57 26.20
C LEU A 50 -0.86 -9.29 24.70
N ILE A 51 -1.45 -10.22 23.95
CA ILE A 51 -1.64 -10.07 22.49
C ILE A 51 -2.52 -8.86 22.18
N LEU A 52 -3.59 -8.63 22.95
CA LEU A 52 -4.45 -7.46 22.75
C LEU A 52 -3.70 -6.14 23.03
N ALA A 53 -2.86 -6.10 24.06
CA ALA A 53 -2.03 -4.93 24.35
C ALA A 53 -1.04 -4.64 23.20
N ASP A 54 -0.42 -5.68 22.64
CA ASP A 54 0.49 -5.56 21.49
C ASP A 54 -0.24 -5.09 20.24
N ILE A 55 -1.46 -5.58 19.97
CA ILE A 55 -2.28 -5.11 18.85
C ILE A 55 -2.55 -3.61 18.96
N VAL A 56 -2.96 -3.13 20.14
CA VAL A 56 -3.23 -1.70 20.37
C VAL A 56 -1.96 -0.87 20.17
N LYS A 57 -0.83 -1.33 20.69
CA LYS A 57 0.47 -0.66 20.53
C LYS A 57 0.88 -0.58 19.06
N LEU A 58 0.84 -1.72 18.35
CA LEU A 58 1.21 -1.80 16.93
C LEU A 58 0.27 -0.98 16.05
N GLN A 59 -1.02 -0.95 16.34
CA GLN A 59 -1.98 -0.10 15.62
C GLN A 59 -1.63 1.39 15.75
N LYS A 60 -1.26 1.83 16.96
CA LYS A 60 -0.82 3.21 17.22
C LYS A 60 0.49 3.56 16.50
N GLU A 61 1.45 2.65 16.49
CA GLU A 61 2.70 2.84 15.74
C GLU A 61 2.44 2.89 14.24
N ASN A 62 1.56 2.02 13.73
CA ASN A 62 1.19 2.01 12.31
C ASN A 62 0.51 3.31 11.88
N SER A 63 -0.40 3.85 12.69
CA SER A 63 -1.05 5.14 12.38
C SER A 63 -0.04 6.29 12.38
N ALA A 64 0.85 6.34 13.37
CA ALA A 64 1.89 7.37 13.43
C ALA A 64 2.86 7.30 12.24
N LEU A 65 3.30 6.10 11.85
CA LEU A 65 4.16 5.91 10.69
C LEU A 65 3.45 6.28 9.37
N LYS A 66 2.16 5.97 9.25
CA LYS A 66 1.36 6.38 8.08
C LYS A 66 1.25 7.90 7.97
N GLU A 67 0.99 8.59 9.08
CA GLU A 67 0.97 10.05 9.13
C GLU A 67 2.33 10.66 8.76
N GLN A 68 3.42 10.11 9.32
CA GLN A 68 4.76 10.57 9.02
C GLN A 68 5.10 10.37 7.53
N ARG A 69 4.72 9.22 6.97
CA ARG A 69 4.90 8.93 5.54
C ARG A 69 4.09 9.90 4.67
N ALA A 70 2.83 10.18 5.02
CA ALA A 70 2.01 11.16 4.31
C ALA A 70 2.64 12.56 4.36
N LYS A 71 3.14 12.97 5.52
CA LYS A 71 3.84 14.26 5.70
C LYS A 71 5.12 14.36 4.87
N MET A 72 5.94 13.30 4.85
CA MET A 72 7.15 13.25 4.02
C MET A 72 6.82 13.22 2.52
N GLN A 73 5.78 12.51 2.09
CA GLN A 73 5.37 12.46 0.69
C GLN A 73 4.82 13.82 0.21
N LEU A 74 4.06 14.52 1.06
CA LEU A 74 3.59 15.88 0.77
C LEU A 74 4.75 16.88 0.66
N GLY A 75 5.77 16.77 1.52
CA GLY A 75 6.94 17.65 1.47
C GLY A 75 7.90 17.33 0.32
N GLY A 76 8.18 16.06 0.07
CA GLY A 76 9.18 15.62 -0.92
C GLY A 76 8.73 15.75 -2.37
N THR A 77 7.45 15.51 -2.68
CA THR A 77 6.97 15.55 -4.07
C THR A 77 7.01 16.95 -4.68
N SER A 78 6.68 17.98 -3.90
CA SER A 78 6.72 19.39 -4.35
C SER A 78 8.16 19.92 -4.47
N GLN A 79 9.03 19.58 -3.51
CA GLN A 79 10.41 20.07 -3.50
C GLN A 79 11.35 19.32 -4.47
N GLN A 80 11.18 18.01 -4.67
CA GLN A 80 12.02 17.28 -5.63
C GLN A 80 11.65 17.58 -7.08
N GLN A 81 10.36 17.78 -7.37
CA GLN A 81 9.93 18.12 -8.74
C GLN A 81 10.43 19.51 -9.17
N SER A 82 10.45 20.49 -8.27
CA SER A 82 10.98 21.83 -8.57
C SER A 82 12.51 21.88 -8.67
N ALA A 83 13.22 20.97 -7.99
CA ALA A 83 14.68 20.87 -8.11
C ALA A 83 15.12 20.18 -9.41
N GLU A 84 14.39 19.15 -9.85
CA GLU A 84 14.78 18.33 -11.02
C GLU A 84 14.21 18.84 -12.36
N PHE A 85 13.14 19.62 -12.34
CA PHE A 85 12.48 20.11 -13.54
C PHE A 85 12.40 21.64 -13.56
N VAL A 86 12.54 22.21 -14.75
CA VAL A 86 12.31 23.63 -15.01
C VAL A 86 11.12 23.76 -15.94
N GLU A 87 10.11 24.51 -15.52
CA GLU A 87 9.01 24.86 -16.41
C GLU A 87 9.42 26.03 -17.31
N HIS A 88 9.27 25.86 -18.62
CA HIS A 88 9.47 26.93 -19.60
C HIS A 88 8.50 26.75 -20.78
N ARG A 89 7.82 27.84 -21.17
CA ARG A 89 6.86 27.87 -22.29
C ARG A 89 5.82 26.73 -22.27
N GLY A 90 5.30 26.37 -21.09
CA GLY A 90 4.25 25.36 -20.93
C GLY A 90 4.72 23.90 -21.00
N ALA A 91 6.03 23.65 -20.86
CA ALA A 91 6.59 22.31 -20.74
C ALA A 91 7.63 22.24 -19.61
N LEU A 92 7.82 21.04 -19.05
CA LEU A 92 8.86 20.74 -18.08
C LEU A 92 10.11 20.20 -18.76
N PHE A 93 11.27 20.75 -18.41
CA PHE A 93 12.58 20.31 -18.87
C PHE A 93 13.33 19.66 -17.72
N LYS A 94 13.68 18.38 -17.86
CA LYS A 94 14.42 17.65 -16.83
C LYS A 94 15.89 18.03 -16.85
N ARG A 95 16.44 18.39 -15.69
CA ARG A 95 17.88 18.64 -15.49
C ARG A 95 18.65 17.33 -15.54
N LEU A 96 19.77 17.30 -16.26
CA LEU A 96 20.68 16.15 -16.29
C LEU A 96 21.78 16.29 -15.22
N PRO A 97 22.18 15.20 -14.54
CA PRO A 97 23.28 15.25 -13.54
C PRO A 97 24.64 15.66 -14.14
N SER A 98 24.84 15.42 -15.44
CA SER A 98 26.02 15.83 -16.20
C SER A 98 26.07 17.32 -16.53
N GLY A 99 25.04 18.09 -16.13
CA GLY A 99 24.77 19.42 -16.68
C GLY A 99 23.88 19.35 -17.92
N GLY A 100 23.22 20.48 -18.22
CA GLY A 100 22.25 20.59 -19.32
C GLY A 100 20.86 20.03 -18.99
N TYR A 101 20.05 19.87 -20.04
CA TYR A 101 18.66 19.43 -19.96
C TYR A 101 18.42 18.26 -20.90
N LEU A 102 17.42 17.45 -20.59
CA LEU A 102 16.95 16.39 -21.49
C LEU A 102 16.22 17.02 -22.69
N ASP A 103 16.56 16.59 -23.91
CA ASP A 103 15.97 17.07 -25.17
C ASP A 103 14.49 16.65 -25.37
N SER A 104 13.89 15.99 -24.38
CA SER A 104 12.49 15.56 -24.39
C SER A 104 11.69 16.38 -23.38
N PRO A 105 10.92 17.39 -23.82
CA PRO A 105 10.05 18.14 -22.93
C PRO A 105 8.96 17.23 -22.36
N THR A 106 8.57 17.51 -21.12
CA THR A 106 7.62 16.70 -20.34
C THR A 106 6.37 17.52 -20.05
N CYS A 107 5.19 16.89 -20.07
CA CYS A 107 3.93 17.57 -19.80
C CYS A 107 3.83 17.96 -18.32
N PRO A 108 3.50 19.22 -17.99
CA PRO A 108 3.40 19.69 -16.60
C PRO A 108 2.22 19.06 -15.84
N VAL A 109 1.20 18.57 -16.55
CA VAL A 109 0.02 17.94 -15.93
C VAL A 109 0.20 16.44 -15.75
N CYS A 110 0.72 15.77 -16.78
CA CYS A 110 0.77 14.31 -16.84
C CYS A 110 2.12 13.70 -16.49
N HIS A 111 3.16 14.54 -16.39
CA HIS A 111 4.56 14.16 -16.22
C HIS A 111 5.02 13.08 -17.22
N SER A 112 4.40 13.06 -18.40
CA SER A 112 4.73 12.15 -19.51
C SER A 112 5.45 12.94 -20.59
N ALA A 113 6.33 12.26 -21.33
CA ALA A 113 7.04 12.87 -22.45
C ALA A 113 6.04 13.50 -23.45
N MET A 114 6.36 14.69 -23.93
CA MET A 114 5.64 15.34 -25.01
C MET A 114 6.35 15.05 -26.32
N SER A 115 5.59 15.02 -27.40
CA SER A 115 6.09 14.79 -28.75
C SER A 115 5.47 15.78 -29.71
N ALA A 116 6.25 16.25 -30.69
CA ALA A 116 5.73 17.03 -31.80
C ALA A 116 5.52 16.12 -33.02
N PHE A 117 4.37 16.21 -33.67
CA PHE A 117 4.14 15.54 -34.95
C PHE A 117 4.82 16.36 -36.05
N HIS A 118 6.06 16.03 -36.43
CA HIS A 118 6.95 16.86 -37.26
C HIS A 118 7.38 18.19 -36.62
N GLU A 119 8.46 18.78 -37.15
CA GLU A 119 9.09 19.99 -36.60
C GLU A 119 8.18 21.24 -36.63
N LEU A 120 7.16 21.23 -37.47
CA LEU A 120 6.25 22.36 -37.69
C LEU A 120 5.14 22.49 -36.64
N PHE A 121 4.88 21.43 -35.87
CA PHE A 121 3.79 21.39 -34.90
C PHE A 121 4.28 21.62 -33.47
N PRO A 122 3.43 22.16 -32.59
CA PRO A 122 3.72 22.25 -31.17
C PRO A 122 3.99 20.87 -30.55
N PHE A 123 4.77 20.84 -29.49
CA PHE A 123 4.84 19.64 -28.65
C PHE A 123 3.49 19.41 -27.97
N GLU A 124 2.99 18.18 -28.02
CA GLU A 124 1.71 17.80 -27.41
C GLU A 124 1.90 16.63 -26.45
N CYS A 125 1.07 16.58 -25.41
CA CYS A 125 1.08 15.46 -24.48
C CYS A 125 0.52 14.20 -25.15
N GLY A 126 1.26 13.10 -25.12
CA GLY A 126 0.83 11.82 -25.71
C GLY A 126 -0.37 11.16 -25.03
N LYS A 127 -0.85 11.67 -23.89
CA LYS A 127 -2.07 11.18 -23.24
C LYS A 127 -3.31 11.82 -23.87
N PRO A 128 -4.24 11.04 -24.46
CA PRO A 128 -5.40 11.56 -25.18
C PRO A 128 -6.32 12.45 -24.32
N SER A 129 -6.42 12.16 -23.03
CA SER A 129 -7.26 12.89 -22.07
C SER A 129 -6.65 14.20 -21.56
N CYS A 130 -5.37 14.46 -21.84
CA CYS A 130 -4.68 15.64 -21.33
C CYS A 130 -4.81 16.85 -22.26
N GLY A 131 -4.55 16.67 -23.56
CA GLY A 131 -4.66 17.72 -24.57
C GLY A 131 -3.69 18.90 -24.42
N GLN A 132 -2.75 18.85 -23.48
CA GLN A 132 -1.78 19.93 -23.24
C GLN A 132 -0.82 20.08 -24.40
N LYS A 133 -0.58 21.35 -24.78
CA LYS A 133 0.33 21.75 -25.86
C LYS A 133 1.35 22.74 -25.33
N ALA A 134 2.61 22.57 -25.72
CA ALA A 134 3.65 23.52 -25.39
C ALA A 134 3.52 24.79 -26.24
N GLY A 135 4.01 25.92 -25.73
CA GLY A 135 4.02 27.21 -26.44
C GLY A 135 5.12 27.33 -27.49
N PHE A 136 5.67 26.22 -27.97
CA PHE A 136 6.76 26.18 -28.95
C PHE A 136 6.66 24.92 -29.82
N LYS A 137 7.23 25.01 -31.04
CA LYS A 137 7.23 23.93 -32.04
C LYS A 137 8.48 23.05 -31.95
N GLY A 138 8.47 21.94 -32.67
CA GLY A 138 9.64 21.08 -32.86
C GLY A 138 10.90 21.83 -33.31
N GLU A 139 10.76 22.70 -34.32
CA GLU A 139 11.85 23.52 -34.86
C GLU A 139 12.45 24.49 -33.83
N ASP A 140 11.64 24.99 -32.90
CA ASP A 140 12.04 25.94 -31.88
C ASP A 140 12.73 25.29 -30.68
N LEU A 141 12.71 23.96 -30.56
CA LEU A 141 13.18 23.25 -29.36
C LEU A 141 14.61 23.66 -28.97
N LYS A 142 15.54 23.70 -29.94
CA LYS A 142 16.94 24.08 -29.67
C LYS A 142 17.07 25.49 -29.12
N ARG A 143 16.28 26.43 -29.68
CA ARG A 143 16.23 27.81 -29.21
C ARG A 143 15.67 27.88 -27.79
N VAL A 144 14.54 27.21 -27.55
CA VAL A 144 13.90 27.17 -26.22
C VAL A 144 14.84 26.58 -25.17
N MET A 145 15.57 25.51 -25.50
CA MET A 145 16.55 24.92 -24.58
C MET A 145 17.73 25.85 -24.27
N SER A 146 18.14 26.71 -25.22
CA SER A 146 19.18 27.72 -24.98
C SER A 146 18.71 28.89 -24.09
N GLU A 147 17.40 29.11 -23.99
CA GLU A 147 16.79 30.12 -23.11
C GLU A 147 16.64 29.61 -21.66
N LEU A 148 16.84 28.31 -21.41
CA LEU A 148 16.71 27.73 -20.08
C LEU A 148 17.83 28.23 -19.15
N PRO A 149 17.54 28.43 -17.85
CA PRO A 149 18.57 28.81 -16.89
C PRO A 149 19.69 27.77 -16.84
N PRO A 150 20.94 28.12 -16.52
CA PRO A 150 22.01 27.14 -16.41
C PRO A 150 21.66 26.07 -15.37
N ASN A 151 21.95 24.81 -15.70
CA ASN A 151 21.78 23.70 -14.77
C ASN A 151 22.95 23.69 -13.78
N PRO A 152 22.73 23.92 -12.47
CA PRO A 152 23.80 23.85 -11.49
C PRO A 152 24.32 22.42 -11.46
N VAL A 153 25.54 22.21 -11.95
CA VAL A 153 26.20 20.92 -11.91
C VAL A 153 26.49 20.62 -10.44
N THR A 154 25.75 19.68 -9.84
CA THR A 154 26.07 19.19 -8.51
C THR A 154 27.41 18.47 -8.63
N PRO A 155 28.48 18.92 -7.96
CA PRO A 155 29.73 18.19 -7.97
C PRO A 155 29.43 16.79 -7.43
N ARG A 156 29.74 15.74 -8.21
CA ARG A 156 29.71 14.37 -7.70
C ARG A 156 30.56 14.37 -6.44
N ALA A 157 29.93 14.20 -5.28
CA ALA A 157 30.64 13.99 -4.04
C ALA A 157 31.62 12.85 -4.31
N ARG A 158 32.93 13.14 -4.30
CA ARG A 158 33.93 12.09 -4.33
C ARG A 158 33.65 11.23 -3.11
N LEU A 159 33.26 9.98 -3.34
CA LEU A 159 33.35 8.97 -2.31
C LEU A 159 34.82 8.97 -1.90
N VAL A 160 35.08 9.48 -0.70
CA VAL A 160 36.36 9.33 -0.03
C VAL A 160 36.44 7.85 0.29
N GLU A 161 37.35 7.14 -0.38
CA GLU A 161 37.73 5.76 -0.07
C GLU A 161 38.40 5.67 1.30
#